data_AF-A0A9P6L9J0-F1
#
_entry.id   AF-A0A9P6L9J0-F1
#
_cell.length_a   1.000
_cell.length_b   1.000
_cell.length_c   1.000
_cell.angle_alpha   90.00
_cell.angle_beta   90.00
_cell.angle_gamma   90.00
#
_symmetry.space_group_name_H-M   'P 1'
#
loop_
_entity.id
_entity.type
_entity.pdbx_description
1 polymer ?
#
loop_
_entity_poly.entity_id
_entity_poly.type
_entity_poly.pdbx_seq_one_letter_code
_entity_poly.pdbx_strand_id
1 'polypeptide(L)'
;MAKTDPEADVSQHTSEDEDVEQVQSEGGSSKMTLEQRQQKLAQLRSRMRSSAQANRASLIEEGTKAKVSARDAARFERQRKIAEIMRTKADAEERGEDVERQKNWEWTIEENIEWEKKQARKARRADFEFHNDSDAVRRKYKKDLDHLKPDLEAYNRQKETALGLAPGTLTRTGEGSSAVAPTSQEQQLAAENLYRNANTLIYGDNKPSEEAIDKVVSKINQDVDKKRKFSRKRANEDEGDITYINERNRVFNKKIARFYDKYTTEIRASFERGTAL
;
A
#
# COMPACT_ATOMS: atom_id res chain seq x y z
N MET A 1 -24.76 -30.49 -31.16
CA MET A 1 -25.60 -29.60 -32.00
C MET A 1 -25.10 -28.18 -31.73
N ALA A 2 -24.13 -27.71 -32.50
CA ALA A 2 -24.29 -26.98 -33.76
C ALA A 2 -24.71 -25.51 -33.57
N LYS A 3 -23.73 -24.61 -33.83
CA LYS A 3 -23.83 -23.36 -34.64
C LYS A 3 -24.71 -22.22 -34.05
N THR A 4 -24.40 -20.93 -34.07
CA THR A 4 -23.56 -20.07 -34.96
C THR A 4 -23.56 -18.64 -34.38
N ASP A 5 -22.64 -17.82 -34.86
CA ASP A 5 -22.30 -16.41 -34.51
C ASP A 5 -23.43 -15.36 -34.67
N PRO A 6 -23.12 -14.06 -34.42
CA PRO A 6 -23.04 -13.18 -35.60
C PRO A 6 -21.88 -12.14 -35.64
N GLU A 7 -21.42 -11.90 -36.88
CA GLU A 7 -20.94 -10.68 -37.59
C GLU A 7 -21.12 -9.30 -36.91
N ALA A 8 -20.44 -8.18 -37.23
CA ALA A 8 -19.29 -7.75 -38.05
C ALA A 8 -19.14 -6.21 -37.88
N ASP A 9 -17.94 -5.61 -38.01
CA ASP A 9 -17.63 -4.26 -38.59
C ASP A 9 -16.09 -4.00 -38.44
N VAL A 10 -15.21 -4.11 -39.45
CA VAL A 10 -14.87 -3.29 -40.65
C VAL A 10 -14.12 -1.97 -40.38
N SER A 11 -12.99 -1.82 -41.11
CA SER A 11 -12.16 -0.62 -41.42
C SER A 11 -11.13 -0.16 -40.36
N GLN A 12 -9.88 0.21 -40.64
CA GLN A 12 -9.07 0.50 -41.83
C GLN A 12 -7.58 0.35 -41.42
N HIS A 13 -6.79 -0.49 -42.08
CA HIS A 13 -5.68 -0.14 -43.01
C HIS A 13 -4.59 0.81 -42.46
N THR A 14 -3.44 0.24 -42.08
CA THR A 14 -2.12 0.83 -42.39
C THR A 14 -1.15 -0.28 -42.75
N SER A 15 -0.81 -0.31 -44.02
CA SER A 15 0.25 -1.06 -44.68
C SER A 15 1.61 -0.71 -44.11
N GLU A 16 2.31 -1.69 -43.55
CA GLU A 16 3.77 -1.67 -43.44
C GLU A 16 4.28 -3.04 -43.90
N ASP A 17 5.21 -2.97 -44.85
CA ASP A 17 5.70 -4.01 -45.73
C ASP A 17 6.06 -5.33 -45.03
N GLU A 18 5.24 -6.35 -45.22
CA GLU A 18 5.72 -7.73 -45.17
C GLU A 18 6.44 -8.03 -46.49
N ASP A 19 7.77 -7.90 -46.48
CA ASP A 19 8.65 -8.60 -47.42
C ASP A 19 8.44 -10.11 -47.24
N VAL A 20 7.38 -10.61 -47.87
CA VAL A 20 7.19 -12.02 -48.20
C VAL A 20 8.24 -12.33 -49.25
N GLU A 21 9.44 -12.69 -48.79
CA GLU A 21 10.48 -13.25 -49.65
C GLU A 21 9.95 -14.61 -50.15
N GLN A 22 9.32 -14.57 -51.33
CA GLN A 22 8.94 -15.72 -52.13
C GLN A 22 10.12 -16.69 -52.17
N VAL A 23 9.94 -17.88 -51.61
CA VAL A 23 10.81 -19.02 -51.91
C VAL A 23 10.47 -19.49 -53.32
N GLN A 24 11.01 -18.77 -54.32
CA GLN A 24 11.09 -19.27 -55.68
C GLN A 24 12.15 -20.38 -55.70
N SER A 25 11.67 -21.62 -55.82
CA SER A 25 12.49 -22.76 -56.21
C SER A 25 12.83 -22.66 -57.70
N GLU A 26 13.81 -21.81 -58.04
CA GLU A 26 14.46 -21.88 -59.34
C GLU A 26 15.74 -22.74 -59.24
N GLY A 27 15.66 -23.90 -59.87
CA GLY A 27 16.82 -24.72 -60.19
C GLY A 27 17.67 -24.02 -61.24
N GLY A 28 18.73 -23.34 -60.78
CA GLY A 28 19.72 -22.70 -61.64
C GLY A 28 21.03 -22.53 -60.88
N SER A 29 21.93 -23.50 -61.00
CA SER A 29 23.28 -23.48 -60.44
C SER A 29 24.16 -22.42 -61.13
N SER A 30 23.99 -21.14 -60.81
CA SER A 30 25.06 -20.15 -60.96
C SER A 30 25.85 -20.10 -59.65
N LYS A 31 27.14 -20.42 -59.72
CA LYS A 31 28.02 -20.46 -58.55
C LYS A 31 28.17 -19.03 -58.03
N MET A 32 27.47 -18.70 -56.94
CA MET A 32 27.60 -17.42 -56.21
C MET A 32 29.09 -17.03 -56.14
N THR A 33 29.40 -15.79 -56.50
CA THR A 33 30.79 -15.31 -56.45
C THR A 33 31.30 -15.40 -55.02
N LEU A 34 32.62 -15.55 -54.86
CA LEU A 34 33.25 -15.79 -53.56
C LEU A 34 32.89 -14.68 -52.55
N GLU A 35 32.75 -13.44 -53.02
CA GLU A 35 32.30 -12.28 -52.25
C GLU A 35 30.83 -12.37 -51.81
N GLN A 36 29.91 -12.76 -52.70
CA GLN A 36 28.49 -12.96 -52.35
C GLN A 36 28.31 -14.07 -51.31
N ARG A 37 29.13 -15.13 -51.40
CA ARG A 37 29.15 -16.21 -50.41
C ARG A 37 29.70 -15.76 -49.05
N GLN A 38 30.74 -14.92 -49.05
CA GLN A 38 31.29 -14.33 -47.83
C GLN A 38 30.28 -13.38 -47.17
N GLN A 39 29.57 -12.54 -47.94
CA GLN A 39 28.54 -11.64 -47.44
C GLN A 39 27.35 -12.41 -46.84
N LYS A 40 26.86 -13.45 -47.52
CA LYS A 40 25.79 -14.32 -46.99
C LYS A 40 26.21 -15.03 -45.71
N LEU A 41 27.47 -15.46 -45.61
CA LEU A 41 28.02 -16.07 -44.40
C LEU A 41 28.18 -15.04 -43.26
N ALA A 42 28.59 -13.81 -43.57
CA ALA A 42 28.66 -12.72 -42.62
C ALA A 42 27.27 -12.35 -42.07
N GLN A 43 26.25 -12.28 -42.94
CA GLN A 43 24.85 -12.09 -42.55
C GLN A 43 24.35 -13.22 -41.66
N LEU A 44 24.63 -14.48 -42.01
CA LEU A 44 24.27 -15.64 -41.18
C LEU A 44 24.97 -15.60 -39.81
N ARG A 45 26.26 -15.25 -39.76
CA ARG A 45 26.99 -15.06 -38.50
C ARG A 45 26.48 -13.88 -37.68
N SER A 46 25.98 -12.83 -38.33
CA SER A 46 25.36 -11.68 -37.67
C SER A 46 24.03 -12.11 -37.05
N ARG A 47 23.18 -12.81 -37.81
CA ARG A 47 21.90 -13.35 -37.36
C ARG A 47 22.04 -14.38 -36.24
N MET A 48 23.06 -15.25 -36.29
CA MET A 48 23.35 -16.20 -35.21
C MET A 48 23.86 -15.48 -33.95
N ARG A 49 24.61 -14.39 -34.10
CA ARG A 49 25.04 -13.57 -32.95
C ARG A 49 23.88 -12.82 -32.31
N SER A 50 23.01 -12.21 -33.11
CA SER A 50 21.83 -11.52 -32.60
C SER A 50 20.85 -12.47 -31.93
N SER A 51 20.60 -13.65 -32.50
CA SER A 51 19.74 -14.66 -31.88
C SER A 51 20.34 -15.21 -30.57
N ALA A 52 21.64 -15.49 -30.54
CA ALA A 52 22.32 -15.93 -29.31
C ALA A 52 22.27 -14.86 -28.20
N GLN A 53 22.44 -13.58 -28.56
CA GLN A 53 22.30 -12.46 -27.62
C GLN A 53 20.85 -12.28 -27.14
N ALA A 54 19.87 -12.36 -28.03
CA ALA A 54 18.45 -12.26 -27.69
C ALA A 54 18.02 -13.41 -26.75
N ASN A 55 18.46 -14.63 -27.03
CA ASN A 55 18.19 -15.79 -26.17
C ASN A 55 18.86 -15.65 -24.80
N ARG A 56 20.08 -15.09 -24.74
CA ARG A 56 20.74 -14.80 -23.46
C ARG A 56 20.00 -13.72 -22.68
N ALA A 57 19.56 -12.66 -23.36
CA ALA A 57 18.79 -11.58 -22.74
C ALA A 57 17.45 -12.09 -22.20
N SER A 58 16.70 -12.88 -22.98
CA SER A 58 15.42 -13.45 -22.55
C SER A 58 15.55 -14.37 -21.34
N LEU A 59 16.59 -15.22 -21.29
CA LEU A 59 16.88 -16.06 -20.12
C LEU A 59 17.20 -15.24 -18.87
N ILE A 60 17.95 -14.14 -19.01
CA ILE A 60 18.24 -13.22 -17.89
C ILE A 60 16.97 -12.50 -17.46
N GLU A 61 16.15 -12.02 -18.40
CA GLU A 61 14.87 -11.37 -18.11
C GLU A 61 13.89 -12.30 -17.41
N GLU A 62 13.77 -13.55 -17.85
CA GLU A 62 12.93 -14.54 -17.20
C GLU A 62 13.44 -14.83 -15.77
N GLY A 63 14.76 -15.01 -15.62
CA GLY A 63 15.39 -15.22 -14.32
C GLY A 63 15.27 -14.01 -13.37
N THR A 64 15.18 -12.80 -13.90
CA THR A 64 14.93 -11.58 -13.09
C THR A 64 13.45 -11.44 -12.77
N LYS A 65 12.54 -11.63 -13.74
CA LYS A 65 11.08 -11.62 -13.55
C LYS A 65 10.64 -12.65 -12.51
N ALA A 66 11.20 -13.85 -12.53
CA ALA A 66 10.94 -14.90 -11.54
C ALA A 66 11.37 -14.52 -10.11
N LYS A 67 12.34 -13.61 -9.95
CA LYS A 67 12.82 -13.12 -8.65
C LYS A 67 12.04 -11.92 -8.12
N VAL A 68 11.18 -11.30 -8.92
CA VAL A 68 10.39 -10.12 -8.50
C VAL A 68 9.27 -10.58 -7.56
N SER A 69 9.38 -10.20 -6.29
CA SER A 69 8.29 -10.38 -5.32
C SER A 69 7.11 -9.43 -5.61
N ALA A 70 5.91 -9.77 -5.14
CA ALA A 70 4.75 -8.86 -5.19
C ALA A 70 5.04 -7.46 -4.58
N ARG A 71 5.90 -7.41 -3.55
CA ARG A 71 6.36 -6.15 -2.95
C ARG A 71 7.22 -5.32 -3.92
N ASP A 72 8.08 -5.97 -4.68
CA ASP A 72 8.97 -5.31 -5.65
C ASP A 72 8.18 -4.88 -6.88
N ALA A 73 7.23 -5.70 -7.35
CA ALA A 73 6.29 -5.32 -8.41
C ALA A 73 5.53 -4.04 -8.07
N ALA A 74 4.96 -3.93 -6.86
CA ALA A 74 4.29 -2.72 -6.40
C ALA A 74 5.24 -1.51 -6.26
N ARG A 75 6.53 -1.74 -5.98
CA ARG A 75 7.55 -0.66 -5.97
C ARG A 75 7.83 -0.18 -7.40
N PHE A 76 8.06 -1.09 -8.33
CA PHE A 76 8.31 -0.75 -9.73
C PHE A 76 7.11 -0.05 -10.38
N GLU A 77 5.88 -0.48 -10.07
CA GLU A 77 4.67 0.18 -10.55
C GLU A 77 4.57 1.64 -10.04
N ARG A 78 4.85 1.87 -8.75
CA ARG A 78 4.94 3.24 -8.21
C ARG A 78 6.02 4.06 -8.90
N GLN A 79 7.19 3.47 -9.15
CA GLN A 79 8.29 4.15 -9.84
C GLN A 79 7.92 4.51 -11.29
N ARG A 80 7.25 3.59 -12.01
CA ARG A 80 6.74 3.82 -13.35
C ARG A 80 5.70 4.94 -13.38
N LYS A 81 4.71 4.91 -12.48
CA LYS A 81 3.71 5.98 -12.36
C LYS A 81 4.35 7.34 -12.06
N ILE A 82 5.35 7.38 -11.18
CA ILE A 82 6.11 8.61 -10.92
C ILE A 82 6.84 9.08 -12.18
N ALA A 83 7.50 8.18 -12.91
CA ALA A 83 8.20 8.52 -14.16
C ALA A 83 7.24 9.02 -15.23
N GLU A 84 6.06 8.41 -15.38
CA GLU A 84 4.99 8.85 -16.29
C GLU A 84 4.49 10.25 -15.90
N ILE A 85 4.24 10.50 -14.60
CA ILE A 85 3.85 11.83 -14.10
C ILE A 85 4.96 12.87 -14.36
N MET A 86 6.22 12.52 -14.14
CA MET A 86 7.35 13.42 -14.41
C MET A 86 7.50 13.71 -15.91
N ARG A 87 7.29 12.71 -16.77
CA ARG A 87 7.30 12.87 -18.24
C ARG A 87 6.17 13.78 -18.69
N THR A 88 4.93 13.50 -18.28
CA THR A 88 3.76 14.34 -18.61
C THR A 88 3.92 15.77 -18.10
N LYS A 89 4.54 15.96 -16.93
CA LYS A 89 4.86 17.29 -16.41
C LYS A 89 5.89 18.01 -17.30
N ALA A 90 6.96 17.34 -17.73
CA ALA A 90 7.95 17.90 -18.66
C ALA A 90 7.32 18.25 -20.02
N ASP A 91 6.50 17.34 -20.58
CA ASP A 91 5.79 17.56 -21.85
C ASP A 91 4.79 18.73 -21.77
N ALA A 92 4.24 19.03 -20.59
CA ALA A 92 3.35 20.16 -20.37
C ALA A 92 4.11 21.47 -20.11
N GLU A 93 5.27 21.42 -19.44
CA GLU A 93 6.19 22.56 -19.30
C GLU A 93 6.73 23.01 -20.67
N GLU A 94 7.08 22.07 -21.57
CA GLU A 94 7.49 22.38 -22.95
C GLU A 94 6.37 23.03 -23.76
N ARG A 95 5.11 22.61 -23.55
CA ARG A 95 3.93 23.24 -24.16
C ARG A 95 3.51 24.57 -23.50
N GLY A 96 4.12 24.95 -22.38
CA GLY A 96 3.77 26.14 -21.61
C GLY A 96 2.40 26.05 -20.90
N GLU A 97 1.90 24.84 -20.66
CA GLU A 97 0.63 24.59 -19.98
C GLU A 97 0.82 24.49 -18.45
N ASP A 98 -0.07 25.15 -17.69
CA ASP A 98 -0.10 25.08 -16.21
C ASP A 98 -0.79 23.80 -15.73
N VAL A 99 0.00 22.76 -15.51
CA VAL A 99 -0.44 21.42 -15.08
C VAL A 99 -1.20 21.46 -13.74
N GLU A 100 -0.80 22.34 -12.83
CA GLU A 100 -1.43 22.44 -11.51
C GLU A 100 -2.81 23.07 -11.61
N ARG A 101 -2.98 24.07 -12.48
CA ARG A 101 -4.29 24.65 -12.77
C ARG A 101 -5.25 23.65 -13.40
N GLN A 102 -4.81 22.87 -14.39
CA GLN A 102 -5.64 21.83 -15.00
C GLN A 102 -6.09 20.80 -13.95
N LYS A 103 -5.18 20.33 -13.09
CA LYS A 103 -5.51 19.42 -11.98
C LYS A 103 -6.46 20.02 -10.95
N ASN A 104 -6.33 21.30 -10.63
CA ASN A 104 -7.22 21.98 -9.70
C ASN A 104 -8.65 22.12 -10.25
N TRP A 105 -8.80 22.18 -11.57
CA TRP A 105 -10.12 22.20 -12.21
C TRP A 105 -10.83 20.85 -12.18
N GLU A 106 -10.06 19.76 -12.12
CA GLU A 106 -10.61 18.41 -11.99
C GLU A 106 -11.17 18.13 -10.59
N TRP A 107 -10.79 18.92 -9.58
CA TRP A 107 -11.26 18.72 -8.21
C TRP A 107 -12.66 19.28 -8.00
N THR A 108 -13.56 18.41 -7.58
CA THR A 108 -14.90 18.81 -7.16
C THR A 108 -14.88 19.43 -5.76
N ILE A 109 -15.89 20.24 -5.44
CA ILE A 109 -16.03 20.87 -4.11
C ILE A 109 -16.11 19.81 -3.01
N GLU A 110 -16.80 18.71 -3.25
CA GLU A 110 -16.96 17.59 -2.31
C GLU A 110 -15.61 16.91 -2.04
N GLU A 111 -14.85 16.60 -3.08
CA GLU A 111 -13.51 16.02 -2.94
C GLU A 111 -12.56 16.97 -2.19
N ASN A 112 -12.64 18.28 -2.44
CA ASN A 112 -11.84 19.24 -1.70
C ASN A 112 -12.22 19.28 -0.21
N ILE A 113 -13.52 19.25 0.13
CA ILE A 113 -13.99 19.19 1.52
C ILE A 113 -13.48 17.92 2.21
N GLU A 114 -13.57 16.76 1.54
CA GLU A 114 -13.04 15.51 2.07
C GLU A 114 -11.52 15.54 2.25
N TRP A 115 -10.82 16.15 1.30
CA TRP A 115 -9.38 16.34 1.34
C TRP A 115 -8.96 17.23 2.51
N GLU A 116 -9.60 18.39 2.69
CA GLU A 116 -9.38 19.28 3.83
C GLU A 116 -9.65 18.57 5.16
N LYS A 117 -10.74 17.81 5.25
CA LYS A 117 -11.07 16.99 6.43
C LYS A 117 -9.98 15.95 6.70
N LYS A 118 -9.42 15.33 5.65
CA LYS A 118 -8.32 14.36 5.75
C LYS A 118 -7.02 15.03 6.20
N GLN A 119 -6.68 16.20 5.65
CA GLN A 119 -5.52 16.99 6.06
C GLN A 119 -5.64 17.46 7.52
N ALA A 120 -6.79 18.00 7.92
CA ALA A 120 -7.06 18.41 9.29
C ALA A 120 -6.97 17.22 10.27
N ARG A 121 -7.46 16.04 9.88
CA ARG A 121 -7.29 14.80 10.67
C ARG A 121 -5.82 14.40 10.78
N LYS A 122 -5.04 14.52 9.69
CA LYS A 122 -3.61 14.21 9.67
C LYS A 122 -2.82 15.18 10.56
N ALA A 123 -3.08 16.49 10.47
CA ALA A 123 -2.48 17.51 11.30
C ALA A 123 -2.75 17.25 12.80
N ARG A 124 -3.99 16.95 13.17
CA ARG A 124 -4.34 16.58 14.56
C ARG A 124 -3.64 15.31 15.06
N ARG A 125 -3.28 14.39 14.17
CA ARG A 125 -2.57 13.14 14.51
C ARG A 125 -1.05 13.28 14.45
N ALA A 126 -0.53 14.37 13.89
CA ALA A 126 0.89 14.66 13.83
C ALA A 126 1.47 15.15 15.17
N ASP A 127 0.62 15.46 16.15
CA ASP A 127 1.07 15.74 17.51
C ASP A 127 1.50 14.46 18.23
N PHE A 128 2.82 14.28 18.32
CA PHE A 128 3.50 13.19 19.01
C PHE A 128 3.94 13.56 20.43
N GLU A 129 3.65 14.77 20.90
CA GLU A 129 3.99 15.19 22.24
C GLU A 129 3.15 14.44 23.29
N PHE A 130 3.79 14.17 24.42
CA PHE A 130 3.16 13.55 25.56
C PHE A 130 2.69 14.63 26.53
N HIS A 131 1.38 14.77 26.66
CA HIS A 131 0.74 15.72 27.59
C HIS A 131 0.33 15.03 28.90
N ASN A 132 -0.45 13.94 28.80
CA ASN A 132 -0.91 13.12 29.92
C ASN A 132 -1.21 11.68 29.45
N ASP A 133 -1.42 10.77 30.39
CA ASP A 133 -1.71 9.37 30.08
C ASP A 133 -3.10 9.17 29.46
N SER A 134 -4.10 9.96 29.85
CA SER A 134 -5.48 9.85 29.34
C SER A 134 -5.56 10.20 27.84
N ASP A 135 -4.89 11.24 27.40
CA ASP A 135 -4.79 11.65 26.00
C ASP A 135 -4.00 10.63 25.18
N ALA A 136 -2.93 10.06 25.76
CA ALA A 136 -2.17 8.98 25.13
C ALA A 136 -3.05 7.72 24.92
N VAL A 137 -3.83 7.32 25.93
CA VAL A 137 -4.79 6.21 25.84
C VAL A 137 -5.88 6.53 24.81
N ARG A 138 -6.45 7.74 24.82
CA ARG A 138 -7.45 8.18 23.84
C ARG A 138 -6.92 8.12 22.41
N ARG A 139 -5.67 8.57 22.20
CA ARG A 139 -4.99 8.53 20.89
C ARG A 139 -4.81 7.08 20.42
N LYS A 140 -4.39 6.18 21.33
CA LYS A 140 -4.30 4.73 21.05
C LYS A 140 -5.66 4.15 20.68
N TYR A 141 -6.68 4.41 21.49
CA TYR A 141 -8.05 3.91 21.24
C TYR A 141 -8.58 4.35 19.88
N LYS A 142 -8.45 5.64 19.53
CA LYS A 142 -8.84 6.15 18.20
C LYS A 142 -8.09 5.46 17.06
N LYS A 143 -6.80 5.15 17.26
CA LYS A 143 -6.03 4.41 16.26
C LYS A 143 -6.50 2.95 16.16
N ASP A 144 -6.82 2.31 17.28
CA ASP A 144 -7.33 0.94 17.29
C ASP A 144 -8.69 0.84 16.58
N LEU A 145 -9.56 1.86 16.72
CA LEU A 145 -10.82 1.98 15.97
C LEU A 145 -10.59 2.04 14.46
N ASP A 146 -9.56 2.76 13.98
CA ASP A 146 -9.23 2.81 12.56
C ASP A 146 -8.80 1.43 12.00
N HIS A 147 -8.29 0.53 12.84
CA HIS A 147 -7.88 -0.82 12.45
C HIS A 147 -8.97 -1.88 12.65
N LEU A 148 -10.05 -1.53 13.35
CA LEU A 148 -11.17 -2.42 13.57
C LEU A 148 -11.96 -2.56 12.26
N LYS A 149 -12.05 -3.79 11.75
CA LYS A 149 -12.90 -4.14 10.60
C LYS A 149 -14.03 -5.03 11.10
N PRO A 150 -15.24 -4.48 11.31
CA PRO A 150 -16.39 -5.26 11.76
C PRO A 150 -16.80 -6.28 10.69
N ASP A 151 -17.17 -7.49 11.14
CA ASP A 151 -17.80 -8.50 10.30
C ASP A 151 -19.32 -8.21 10.25
N LEU A 152 -19.75 -7.56 9.19
CA LEU A 152 -21.15 -7.17 9.00
C LEU A 152 -22.05 -8.38 8.75
N GLU A 153 -21.54 -9.46 8.14
CA GLU A 153 -22.33 -10.65 7.85
C GLU A 153 -22.66 -11.41 9.14
N ALA A 154 -21.65 -11.65 9.99
CA ALA A 154 -21.85 -12.29 11.28
C ALA A 154 -22.80 -11.47 12.17
N TYR A 155 -22.64 -10.15 12.18
CA TYR A 155 -23.55 -9.25 12.90
C TYR A 155 -24.98 -9.30 12.36
N ASN A 156 -25.15 -9.28 11.04
CA ASN A 156 -26.46 -9.36 10.41
C ASN A 156 -27.15 -10.69 10.68
N ARG A 157 -26.43 -11.82 10.65
CA ARG A 157 -26.97 -13.14 11.04
C ARG A 157 -27.47 -13.16 12.48
N GLN A 158 -26.67 -12.62 13.42
CA GLN A 158 -27.09 -12.50 14.82
C GLN A 158 -28.32 -11.60 14.95
N LYS A 159 -28.36 -10.49 14.21
CA LYS A 159 -29.50 -9.58 14.19
C LYS A 159 -30.76 -10.23 13.60
N GLU A 160 -30.65 -11.02 12.54
CA GLU A 160 -31.76 -11.80 11.97
C GLU A 160 -32.32 -12.77 13.01
N THR A 161 -31.46 -13.55 13.68
CA THR A 161 -31.89 -14.51 14.70
C THR A 161 -32.59 -13.84 15.88
N ALA A 162 -32.08 -12.69 16.33
CA ALA A 162 -32.67 -11.96 17.45
C ALA A 162 -33.98 -11.25 17.09
N LEU A 163 -34.15 -10.83 15.83
CA LEU A 163 -35.40 -10.24 15.36
C LEU A 163 -36.40 -11.28 14.84
N GLY A 164 -36.03 -12.57 14.83
CA GLY A 164 -36.85 -13.66 14.30
C GLY A 164 -37.05 -13.59 12.78
N LEU A 165 -36.15 -12.92 12.06
CA LEU A 165 -36.17 -12.84 10.60
C LEU A 165 -35.60 -14.13 10.00
N ALA A 166 -36.06 -14.45 8.78
CA ALA A 166 -35.53 -15.58 8.03
C ALA A 166 -34.02 -15.36 7.74
N PRO A 167 -33.20 -16.43 7.78
CA PRO A 167 -31.78 -16.32 7.52
C PRO A 167 -31.52 -15.79 6.10
N GLY A 168 -30.72 -14.75 6.00
CA GLY A 168 -30.33 -14.12 4.74
C GLY A 168 -31.21 -12.95 4.29
N THR A 169 -32.18 -12.51 5.09
CA THR A 169 -33.00 -11.31 4.83
C THR A 169 -32.17 -10.01 4.86
N LEU A 170 -31.24 -9.86 5.80
CA LEU A 170 -30.36 -8.70 5.95
C LEU A 170 -29.04 -8.85 5.18
N THR A 171 -28.62 -10.08 4.87
CA THR A 171 -27.37 -10.31 4.12
C THR A 171 -27.57 -10.23 2.60
N ARG A 172 -28.82 -10.30 2.10
CA ARG A 172 -29.11 -10.16 0.67
C ARG A 172 -29.20 -8.68 0.29
N THR A 173 -28.11 -8.16 -0.24
CA THR A 173 -28.03 -6.82 -0.82
C THR A 173 -28.86 -6.77 -2.11
N GLY A 174 -30.16 -6.44 -2.03
CA GLY A 174 -30.96 -6.32 -3.25
C GLY A 174 -32.39 -5.80 -3.12
N GLU A 175 -33.15 -6.12 -2.08
CA GLU A 175 -34.58 -5.78 -2.04
C GLU A 175 -34.99 -5.21 -0.68
N GLY A 176 -35.87 -4.20 -0.75
CA GLY A 176 -36.16 -3.22 0.30
C GLY A 176 -36.32 -3.80 1.70
N SER A 177 -35.58 -3.20 2.64
CA SER A 177 -35.73 -3.39 4.08
C SER A 177 -37.08 -2.83 4.54
N SER A 178 -38.16 -3.59 4.34
CA SER A 178 -39.40 -3.36 5.09
C SER A 178 -39.16 -3.80 6.52
N ALA A 179 -39.14 -2.84 7.45
CA ALA A 179 -38.95 -3.10 8.86
C ALA A 179 -40.14 -3.90 9.40
N VAL A 180 -39.99 -5.21 9.50
CA VAL A 180 -40.96 -6.07 10.18
C VAL A 180 -40.78 -5.86 11.68
N ALA A 181 -41.75 -5.22 12.32
CA ALA A 181 -41.79 -5.13 13.78
C ALA A 181 -41.93 -6.54 14.37
N PRO A 182 -41.25 -6.86 15.49
CA PRO A 182 -41.34 -8.18 16.12
C PRO A 182 -42.79 -8.44 16.56
N THR A 183 -43.43 -9.46 15.99
CA THR A 183 -44.86 -9.74 16.17
C THR A 183 -45.13 -10.70 17.33
N SER A 184 -44.15 -11.52 17.73
CA SER A 184 -44.29 -12.41 18.90
C SER A 184 -43.60 -11.84 20.15
N GLN A 185 -44.13 -12.15 21.34
CA GLN A 185 -43.52 -11.77 22.62
C GLN A 185 -42.09 -12.30 22.77
N GLU A 186 -41.82 -13.48 22.22
CA GLU A 186 -40.49 -14.09 22.20
C GLU A 186 -39.52 -13.31 21.30
N GLN A 187 -39.99 -12.83 20.15
CA GLN A 187 -39.21 -11.93 19.28
C GLN A 187 -38.96 -10.57 19.93
N GLN A 188 -39.89 -10.04 20.71
CA GLN A 188 -39.69 -8.79 21.46
C GLN A 188 -38.60 -8.96 22.52
N LEU A 189 -38.64 -10.04 23.31
CA LEU A 189 -37.58 -10.35 24.28
C LEU A 189 -36.23 -10.61 23.60
N ALA A 190 -36.21 -11.30 22.46
CA ALA A 190 -34.99 -11.54 21.69
C ALA A 190 -34.42 -10.23 21.09
N ALA A 191 -35.28 -9.32 20.63
CA ALA A 191 -34.89 -7.99 20.16
C ALA A 191 -34.34 -7.11 21.30
N GLU A 192 -34.98 -7.13 22.47
CA GLU A 192 -34.47 -6.47 23.69
C GLU A 192 -33.12 -7.06 24.12
N ASN A 193 -32.93 -8.37 23.96
CA ASN A 193 -31.66 -9.05 24.23
C ASN A 193 -30.54 -8.68 23.26
N LEU A 194 -30.86 -8.26 22.02
CA LEU A 194 -29.89 -7.74 21.06
C LEU A 194 -29.51 -6.29 21.38
N TYR A 195 -30.49 -5.46 21.71
CA TYR A 195 -30.32 -4.04 22.06
C TYR A 195 -30.35 -3.83 23.57
N ARG A 196 -29.42 -4.50 24.28
CA ARG A 196 -29.34 -4.44 25.75
C ARG A 196 -29.12 -3.01 26.24
N ASN A 197 -29.87 -2.63 27.27
CA ASN A 197 -29.72 -1.36 27.97
C ASN A 197 -29.00 -1.56 29.32
N ALA A 198 -28.72 -0.47 30.02
CA ALA A 198 -28.03 -0.51 31.32
C ALA A 198 -28.77 -1.32 32.41
N ASN A 199 -30.08 -1.55 32.25
CA ASN A 199 -30.92 -2.26 33.20
C ASN A 199 -31.15 -3.74 32.83
N THR A 200 -30.53 -4.22 31.75
CA THR A 200 -30.67 -5.62 31.31
C THR A 200 -29.80 -6.51 32.21
N LEU A 201 -30.42 -7.41 32.99
CA LEU A 201 -29.75 -8.24 34.00
C LEU A 201 -28.92 -9.41 33.41
N ILE A 202 -29.03 -9.65 32.11
CA ILE A 202 -28.38 -10.76 31.43
C ILE A 202 -26.91 -10.42 31.16
N TYR A 203 -25.99 -11.06 31.89
CA TYR A 203 -24.55 -10.89 31.79
C TYR A 203 -23.85 -12.25 31.80
N GLY A 204 -22.89 -12.45 30.88
CA GLY A 204 -22.05 -13.67 30.85
C GLY A 204 -22.47 -14.78 29.88
N ASP A 205 -23.57 -14.62 29.14
CA ASP A 205 -24.07 -15.67 28.21
C ASP A 205 -23.28 -15.77 26.89
N ASN A 206 -22.50 -14.75 26.54
CA ASN A 206 -21.75 -14.72 25.29
C ASN A 206 -20.53 -15.65 25.38
N LYS A 207 -20.54 -16.72 24.59
CA LYS A 207 -19.40 -17.60 24.34
C LYS A 207 -18.83 -17.26 22.95
N PRO A 208 -17.82 -16.39 22.85
CA PRO A 208 -17.24 -16.01 21.56
C PRO A 208 -16.62 -17.21 20.87
N SER A 209 -16.61 -17.20 19.54
CA SER A 209 -15.92 -18.23 18.75
C SER A 209 -14.41 -18.16 18.97
N GLU A 210 -13.73 -19.29 18.78
CA GLU A 210 -12.26 -19.38 18.86
C GLU A 210 -11.58 -18.37 17.92
N GLU A 211 -12.10 -18.22 16.70
CA GLU A 211 -11.59 -17.21 15.75
C GLU A 211 -11.67 -15.76 16.28
N ALA A 212 -12.72 -15.43 17.04
CA ALA A 212 -12.86 -14.11 17.63
C ALA A 212 -11.84 -13.89 18.76
N ILE A 213 -11.58 -14.94 19.54
CA ILE A 213 -10.54 -14.94 20.58
C ILE A 213 -9.16 -14.75 19.93
N ASP A 214 -8.85 -15.50 18.86
CA ASP A 214 -7.58 -15.41 18.15
C ASP A 214 -7.34 -14.02 17.55
N LYS A 215 -8.37 -13.38 16.99
CA LYS A 215 -8.28 -11.99 16.50
C LYS A 215 -7.87 -11.02 17.62
N VAL A 216 -8.43 -11.18 18.82
CA VAL A 216 -8.09 -10.36 19.99
C VAL A 216 -6.67 -10.65 20.47
N VAL A 217 -6.29 -11.92 20.59
CA VAL A 217 -4.95 -12.34 21.03
C VAL A 217 -3.88 -11.83 20.05
N SER A 218 -4.11 -11.97 18.74
CA SER A 218 -3.23 -11.43 17.70
C SER A 218 -3.05 -9.92 17.83
N LYS A 219 -4.13 -9.17 18.06
CA LYS A 219 -4.05 -7.72 18.32
C LYS A 219 -3.22 -7.41 19.57
N ILE A 220 -3.45 -8.12 20.67
CA ILE A 220 -2.72 -7.93 21.94
C ILE A 220 -1.22 -8.14 21.72
N ASN A 221 -0.84 -9.21 21.02
CA ASN A 221 0.57 -9.49 20.71
C ASN A 221 1.19 -8.37 19.85
N GLN A 222 0.48 -7.88 18.84
CA GLN A 222 0.94 -6.73 18.04
C GLN A 222 1.12 -5.47 18.88
N ASP A 223 0.24 -5.22 19.86
CA ASP A 223 0.33 -4.06 20.74
C ASP A 223 1.49 -4.18 21.74
N VAL A 224 1.77 -5.38 22.24
CA VAL A 224 2.96 -5.67 23.05
C VAL A 224 4.23 -5.41 22.24
N ASP A 225 4.28 -5.85 20.99
CA ASP A 225 5.42 -5.60 20.11
C ASP A 225 5.64 -4.11 19.82
N LYS A 226 4.57 -3.35 19.56
CA LYS A 226 4.63 -1.90 19.39
C LYS A 226 5.14 -1.21 20.65
N LYS A 227 4.67 -1.63 21.83
CA LYS A 227 5.11 -1.09 23.13
C LYS A 227 6.59 -1.34 23.34
N ARG A 228 7.09 -2.54 23.04
CA ARG A 228 8.52 -2.89 23.12
C ARG A 228 9.38 -2.01 22.19
N LYS A 229 8.88 -1.70 20.99
CA LYS A 229 9.57 -0.86 19.99
C LYS A 229 9.36 0.64 20.17
N PHE A 230 8.61 1.09 21.18
CA PHE A 230 8.32 2.50 21.40
C PHE A 230 9.59 3.32 21.69
N SER A 231 10.50 2.77 22.51
CA SER A 231 11.81 3.35 22.76
C SER A 231 12.86 2.72 21.83
N ARG A 232 13.16 3.39 20.73
CA ARG A 232 14.22 2.99 19.79
C ARG A 232 15.58 3.60 20.15
N LYS A 233 16.65 2.82 19.98
CA LYS A 233 18.04 3.34 20.01
C LYS A 233 18.24 4.27 18.80
N ARG A 234 18.91 5.40 19.00
CA ARG A 234 19.27 6.31 17.90
C ARG A 234 20.64 5.88 17.36
N ALA A 235 20.81 5.85 16.04
CA ALA A 235 22.05 5.40 15.40
C ALA A 235 23.23 6.37 15.67
N ASN A 236 22.95 7.67 15.76
CA ASN A 236 23.96 8.72 15.94
C ASN A 236 24.55 8.78 17.38
N GLU A 237 24.24 7.81 18.25
CA GLU A 237 24.74 7.80 19.63
C GLU A 237 26.18 7.25 19.74
N ASP A 238 26.66 6.54 18.73
CA ASP A 238 27.97 5.86 18.76
C ASP A 238 29.09 6.64 18.03
N GLU A 239 28.74 7.72 17.32
CA GLU A 239 29.65 8.45 16.41
C GLU A 239 30.25 9.73 17.04
N GLY A 240 30.28 9.83 18.37
CA GLY A 240 30.77 11.02 19.08
C GLY A 240 31.76 10.71 20.20
N ASP A 241 32.38 11.76 20.74
CA ASP A 241 33.31 11.66 21.87
C ASP A 241 32.67 10.95 23.06
N ILE A 242 33.35 9.90 23.54
CA ILE A 242 32.88 9.07 24.64
C ILE A 242 33.12 9.82 25.96
N THR A 243 32.09 10.50 26.45
CA THR A 243 32.12 11.26 27.72
C THR A 243 31.77 10.42 28.96
N TYR A 244 31.69 9.10 28.83
CA TYR A 244 31.17 8.21 29.89
C TYR A 244 32.04 6.96 30.07
N ILE A 245 32.11 6.47 31.31
CA ILE A 245 32.86 5.25 31.68
C ILE A 245 31.94 4.02 31.73
N ASN A 246 30.66 4.19 32.11
CA ASN A 246 29.68 3.10 32.20
C ASN A 246 28.33 3.49 31.56
N GLU A 247 27.47 2.50 31.28
CA GLU A 247 26.17 2.73 30.63
C GLU A 247 25.23 3.62 31.47
N ARG A 248 25.29 3.51 32.81
CA ARG A 248 24.47 4.33 33.70
C ARG A 248 24.89 5.81 33.65
N ASN A 249 26.19 6.07 33.51
CA ASN A 249 26.81 7.37 33.33
C ASN A 249 26.44 7.93 31.95
N ARG A 250 26.46 7.10 30.88
CA ARG A 250 25.97 7.49 29.55
C ARG A 250 24.53 8.01 29.60
N VAL A 251 23.63 7.27 30.24
CA VAL A 251 22.22 7.66 30.38
C VAL A 251 22.09 8.94 31.23
N PHE A 252 22.91 9.10 32.27
CA PHE A 252 22.94 10.29 33.11
C PHE A 252 23.43 11.52 32.35
N ASN A 253 24.57 11.43 31.66
CA ASN A 253 25.10 12.50 30.80
C ASN A 253 24.09 12.87 29.71
N LYS A 254 23.40 11.88 29.11
CA LYS A 254 22.32 12.13 28.15
C LYS A 254 21.12 12.85 28.77
N LYS A 255 20.80 12.59 30.04
CA LYS A 255 19.76 13.34 30.76
C LYS A 255 20.21 14.78 30.96
N ILE A 256 21.43 15.01 31.46
CA ILE A 256 22.00 16.36 31.63
C ILE A 256 21.98 17.12 30.30
N ALA A 257 22.46 16.48 29.23
CA ALA A 257 22.54 17.09 27.91
C ALA A 257 21.18 17.63 27.42
N ARG A 258 20.08 16.90 27.66
CA ARG A 258 18.74 17.36 27.26
C ARG A 258 18.31 18.67 27.93
N PHE A 259 18.76 18.93 29.16
CA PHE A 259 18.35 20.12 29.92
C PHE A 259 19.36 21.26 29.80
N TYR A 260 20.65 20.94 29.82
CA TYR A 260 21.71 21.94 29.97
C TYR A 260 22.42 22.29 28.67
N ASP A 261 22.42 21.43 27.64
CA ASP A 261 23.17 21.70 26.41
C ASP A 261 22.76 23.02 25.75
N LYS A 262 21.47 23.37 25.82
CA LYS A 262 20.96 24.65 25.31
C LYS A 262 21.66 25.87 25.93
N TYR A 263 22.10 25.76 27.18
CA TYR A 263 22.72 26.84 27.94
C TYR A 263 24.25 26.74 28.01
N THR A 264 24.82 25.56 27.77
CA THR A 264 26.26 25.30 27.87
C THR A 264 26.96 25.20 26.51
N THR A 265 26.30 25.59 25.42
CA THR A 265 26.86 25.55 24.06
C THR A 265 28.15 26.37 23.94
N GLU A 266 28.15 27.59 24.49
CA GLU A 266 29.31 28.48 24.45
C GLU A 266 30.49 27.91 25.23
N ILE A 267 30.23 27.39 26.42
CA ILE A 267 31.24 26.74 27.27
C ILE A 267 31.86 25.55 26.52
N ARG A 268 31.04 24.71 25.89
CA ARG A 268 31.51 23.57 25.08
C ARG A 268 32.35 24.02 23.89
N ALA A 269 31.88 25.01 23.12
CA ALA A 269 32.63 25.56 22.00
C ALA A 269 33.95 26.21 22.44
N SER A 270 34.01 26.81 23.62
CA SER A 270 35.27 27.33 24.18
C SER A 270 36.23 26.22 24.58
N PHE A 271 35.76 25.10 25.13
CA PHE A 271 36.61 23.93 25.37
C PHE A 271 37.15 23.32 24.08
N GLU A 272 36.30 23.20 23.05
CA GLU A 272 36.71 22.71 21.72
C GLU A 272 37.70 23.66 21.02
N ARG A 273 37.57 24.98 21.26
CA ARG A 273 38.52 26.01 20.79
C ARG A 273 39.78 26.16 21.64
N GLY A 274 39.97 25.32 22.66
CA GLY A 274 41.19 25.34 23.48
C GLY A 274 41.21 26.42 24.56
N THR A 275 40.06 26.75 25.16
CA THR A 275 39.89 27.67 26.30
C THR A 275 40.38 29.10 26.07
N ALA A 276 40.49 29.54 24.81
CA ALA A 276 40.68 30.95 24.49
C ALA A 276 39.34 31.68 24.68
N LEU A 277 39.31 32.60 25.65
CA LEU A 277 38.21 33.56 25.88
C LEU A 277 38.08 34.51 24.69
#